data_AF-A0A365U650-F1
#
_entry.id   AF-A0A365U650-F1
#
_cell.length_a   1.000
_cell.length_b   1.000
_cell.length_c   1.000
_cell.angle_alpha   90.00
_cell.angle_beta   90.00
_cell.angle_gamma   90.00
#
_symmetry.space_group_name_H-M   'P 1'
#
loop_
_entity.id
_entity.type
_entity.pdbx_description
1 polymer ?
#
loop_
_entity_poly.entity_id
_entity_poly.type
_entity_poly.pdbx_seq_one_letter_code
_entity_poly.pdbx_strand_id
1 'polypeptide(L)' 'MIVLAGALLGITLGVLTARRRKGSTADLLHYGAIYGIAFALLGLIATLAIDRLTV' A
#
# COMPACT_ATOMS: atom_id res chain seq x y z
N MET A 1 -11.16 7.38 3.67
CA MET A 1 -10.49 6.62 4.75
C MET A 1 -9.01 6.50 4.43
N ILE A 2 -8.12 6.85 5.36
CA ILE A 2 -6.67 6.92 5.13
C ILE A 2 -6.11 5.55 4.72
N VAL A 3 -6.61 4.47 5.32
CA VAL A 3 -6.23 3.07 5.00
C VAL A 3 -6.40 2.75 3.51
N LEU A 4 -7.56 3.05 2.92
CA LEU A 4 -7.85 2.74 1.51
C LEU A 4 -6.99 3.58 0.56
N ALA A 5 -6.76 4.85 0.90
CA ALA A 5 -5.87 5.71 0.12
C ALA A 5 -4.42 5.19 0.15
N GLY A 6 -3.95 4.76 1.33
CA GLY A 6 -2.67 4.08 1.49
C GLY A 6 -2.60 2.81 0.65
N ALA A 7 -3.58 1.91 0.78
CA ALA A 7 -3.63 0.66 0.03
C ALA A 7 -3.54 0.88 -1.49
N LEU A 8 -4.29 1.85 -2.02
CA LEU A 8 -4.28 2.17 -3.45
C LEU A 8 -2.90 2.68 -3.90
N LEU A 9 -2.29 3.61 -3.14
CA LEU A 9 -0.93 4.09 -3.41
C LEU A 9 0.08 2.95 -3.38
N GLY A 10 0.01 2.09 -2.37
CA GLY A 10 0.84 0.91 -2.24
C GLY A 10 0.74 -0.01 -3.46
N ILE A 11 -0.47 -0.43 -3.83
CA ILE A 11 -0.71 -1.28 -5.01
C ILE A 11 -0.09 -0.65 -6.26
N THR A 12 -0.34 0.64 -6.47
CA THR A 12 0.15 1.36 -7.66
C THR A 12 1.69 1.35 -7.71
N LEU A 13 2.35 1.64 -6.58
CA LEU A 13 3.82 1.62 -6.48
C LEU A 13 4.40 0.21 -6.63
N GLY A 14 3.75 -0.80 -6.05
CA GLY A 14 4.16 -2.20 -6.15
C GLY A 14 4.10 -2.69 -7.60
N VAL A 15 2.96 -2.47 -8.27
CA VAL A 15 2.79 -2.83 -9.69
C VAL A 15 3.79 -2.08 -10.57
N LEU A 16 4.00 -0.78 -10.36
CA LEU A 16 5.00 -0.01 -11.11
C LEU A 16 6.42 -0.54 -10.90
N THR A 17 6.76 -0.95 -9.68
CA THR A 17 8.08 -1.51 -9.35
C THR A 17 8.29 -2.85 -10.05
N ALA A 18 7.31 -3.75 -10.03
CA ALA A 18 7.37 -5.02 -10.75
C ALA A 18 7.45 -4.82 -12.27
N ARG A 19 6.66 -3.88 -12.83
CA ARG A 19 6.70 -3.52 -14.26
C ARG A 19 8.08 -3.01 -14.67
N ARG A 20 8.70 -2.13 -13.87
CA ARG A 20 10.07 -1.63 -14.14
C ARG A 20 11.12 -2.75 -14.15
N ARG A 21 10.89 -3.82 -13.38
CA ARG A 21 11.74 -5.01 -13.32
C ARG A 21 11.39 -6.06 -14.38
N LYS A 22 10.47 -5.76 -15.31
CA LYS A 22 9.95 -6.71 -16.31
C LYS A 22 9.41 -8.01 -15.70
N GLY A 23 8.82 -7.90 -14.49
CA GLY A 23 8.24 -9.04 -13.79
C GLY A 23 7.06 -9.65 -14.55
N SER A 24 6.81 -10.93 -14.31
CA SER A 24 5.65 -11.66 -14.81
C SER A 24 4.35 -11.08 -14.24
N THR A 25 3.20 -11.50 -14.77
CA THR A 25 1.88 -11.12 -14.21
C THR A 25 1.75 -11.54 -12.74
N ALA A 26 2.31 -12.69 -12.37
CA ALA A 26 2.37 -13.15 -10.98
C ALA A 26 3.19 -12.17 -10.12
N ASP A 27 4.32 -11.67 -10.62
CA ASP A 27 5.15 -10.69 -9.90
C ASP A 27 4.43 -9.35 -9.73
N LEU A 28 3.70 -8.89 -10.74
CA LEU A 28 2.89 -7.68 -10.66
C LEU A 28 1.83 -7.79 -9.55
N LEU A 29 1.13 -8.92 -9.48
CA LEU A 29 0.13 -9.18 -8.44
C LEU A 29 0.76 -9.29 -7.06
N HIS A 30 1.90 -9.99 -6.95
CA HIS A 30 2.58 -10.19 -5.68
C HIS A 30 3.16 -8.88 -5.12
N TYR A 31 3.86 -8.09 -5.95
CA TYR A 31 4.36 -6.77 -5.53
C TYR A 31 3.23 -5.79 -5.23
N GLY A 32 2.17 -5.78 -6.05
CA GLY A 32 0.98 -4.97 -5.80
C GLY A 32 0.34 -5.31 -4.46
N ALA A 33 0.18 -6.60 -4.16
CA ALA A 33 -0.38 -7.07 -2.88
C ALA A 33 0.51 -6.69 -1.69
N ILE A 34 1.83 -6.94 -1.76
CA ILE A 34 2.77 -6.61 -0.68
C ILE A 34 2.76 -5.11 -0.39
N TYR A 35 2.93 -4.28 -1.42
CA TYR A 35 2.98 -2.83 -1.22
C TYR A 35 1.62 -2.30 -0.77
N GLY A 36 0.52 -2.85 -1.30
CA GLY A 36 -0.84 -2.52 -0.88
C GLY A 36 -1.06 -2.78 0.61
N ILE A 37 -0.67 -3.96 1.09
CA ILE A 37 -0.77 -4.32 2.52
C ILE A 37 0.12 -3.41 3.37
N ALA A 38 1.37 -3.19 2.95
CA ALA A 38 2.30 -2.34 3.71
C ALA A 38 1.77 -0.91 3.88
N PHE A 39 1.26 -0.29 2.80
CA PHE A 39 0.69 1.05 2.89
C PHE A 39 -0.67 1.09 3.59
N ALA A 40 -1.49 0.03 3.47
CA ALA A 40 -2.73 -0.07 4.23
C ALA A 40 -2.45 -0.09 5.74
N LEU A 41 -1.45 -0.85 6.18
CA LEU A 41 -1.00 -0.90 7.58
C LEU A 41 -0.45 0.46 8.04
N LEU A 42 0.35 1.14 7.21
CA LEU A 42 0.78 2.51 7.50
C LEU A 42 -0.40 3.47 7.64
N GLY A 43 -1.40 3.38 6.75
CA GLY A 43 -2.62 4.18 6.84
C GLY A 43 -3.45 3.89 8.08
N LEU A 44 -3.48 2.63 8.54
CA LEU A 44 -4.15 2.22 9.77
C LEU A 44 -3.46 2.84 10.98
N ILE A 45 -2.13 2.71 11.07
CA ILE A 45 -1.33 3.31 12.14
C ILE A 45 -1.52 4.83 12.15
N ALA A 46 -1.46 5.49 10.99
CA ALA A 46 -1.69 6.92 10.88
C ALA A 46 -3.10 7.32 11.34
N THR A 47 -4.12 6.53 11.01
CA THR A 47 -5.50 6.78 11.46
C THR A 47 -5.59 6.70 12.99
N LEU A 48 -5.04 5.64 13.60
CA LEU A 48 -5.03 5.47 15.05
C LEU A 48 -4.22 6.56 15.76
N ALA A 49 -3.10 6.98 15.19
CA ALA A 49 -2.27 8.04 15.73
C ALA A 49 -3.00 9.38 15.72
N ILE A 50 -3.65 9.73 14.60
CA ILE A 50 -4.45 10.96 14.51
C ILE A 50 -5.57 10.93 15.54
N ASP A 51 -6.33 9.82 15.59
CA ASP A 51 -7.42 9.64 16.56
C ASP A 51 -6.95 9.87 18.00
N ARG A 52 -5.81 9.26 18.38
CA ARG A 52 -5.20 9.41 19.71
C ARG A 52 -4.62 10.78 20.01
N LEU A 53 -4.23 11.56 19.01
CA LEU A 53 -3.71 12.91 19.19
C LEU A 53 -4.84 13.95 19.24
N THR A 54 -6.02 13.62 18.73
CA THR A 54 -7.18 14.51 18.67
C THR A 54 -8.17 14.34 19.83
N VAL A 55 -8.05 13.24 20.59
CA VAL A 55 -8.85 12.92 21.80
C VAL A 55 -8.03 13.20 23.05
#